data_AF-A0A8T1GRT8-F1
#
_entry.id   AF-A0A8T1GRT8-F1
#
_cell.length_a   1.000
_cell.length_b   1.000
_cell.length_c   1.000
_cell.angle_alpha   90.00
_cell.angle_beta   90.00
_cell.angle_gamma   90.00
#
_symmetry.space_group_name_H-M   'P 1'
#
loop_
_entity.id
_entity.type
_entity.pdbx_description
1 polymer ?
#
loop_
_entity_poly.entity_id
_entity_poly.type
_entity_poly.pdbx_seq_one_letter_code
_entity_poly.pdbx_strand_id
1 'polypeptide(L)'
;YISGIDYIYASADGSGFLQIEGREADAWRERIAEMQETYREGIRKLDKISQEKFGTAFKDLNEDQQDEVLVTISGRPKPQPISLTSTESEHATFLQGTFDEGMDFFSALALHTRQGYYSDPVYGGNKENVNWKVIGFPGPKSLADTNSCEFS
;
A
#
# COMPACT_ATOMS: atom_id res chain seq x y z
N TYR A 1 9.57 13.27 -11.75
CA TYR A 1 10.10 13.01 -10.40
C TYR A 1 9.01 12.28 -9.64
N ILE A 2 9.32 11.17 -8.94
CA ILE A 2 8.35 10.46 -8.09
C ILE A 2 8.46 11.05 -6.70
N SER A 3 7.35 11.18 -5.97
CA SER A 3 7.33 11.59 -4.56
C SER A 3 8.49 10.94 -3.79
N GLY A 4 9.28 11.77 -3.11
CA GLY A 4 10.48 11.36 -2.38
C GLY A 4 10.36 11.64 -0.89
N ILE A 5 11.49 11.65 -0.19
CA ILE A 5 11.53 12.00 1.24
C ILE A 5 11.43 13.51 1.48
N ASP A 6 11.77 14.34 0.50
CA ASP A 6 11.73 15.80 0.66
C ASP A 6 10.55 16.43 -0.10
N TYR A 7 9.91 15.68 -1.00
CA TYR A 7 8.92 16.16 -1.95
C TYR A 7 7.71 15.22 -1.93
N ILE A 8 6.69 15.57 -1.15
CA ILE A 8 5.60 14.65 -0.80
C ILE A 8 4.31 15.00 -1.52
N TYR A 9 3.86 16.25 -1.39
CA TYR A 9 2.55 16.66 -1.89
C TYR A 9 2.64 17.09 -3.34
N ALA A 10 1.79 16.54 -4.21
CA ALA A 10 1.74 17.01 -5.58
C ALA A 10 1.26 18.48 -5.62
N SER A 11 1.93 19.30 -6.42
CA SER A 11 1.56 20.70 -6.68
C SER A 11 0.15 20.79 -7.29
N ALA A 12 -0.56 21.90 -7.06
CA ALA A 12 -1.96 22.02 -7.49
C ALA A 12 -2.18 21.87 -9.01
N ASP A 13 -1.19 22.25 -9.81
CA ASP A 13 -1.19 22.14 -11.27
C ASP A 13 -0.62 20.81 -11.80
N GLY A 14 -0.18 19.91 -10.91
CA GLY A 14 0.41 18.62 -11.25
C GLY A 14 1.78 18.69 -11.93
N SER A 15 2.41 19.87 -11.96
CA SER A 15 3.72 20.07 -12.60
C SER A 15 4.88 19.41 -11.83
N GLY A 16 4.68 19.14 -10.54
CA GLY A 16 5.66 18.50 -9.68
C GLY A 16 5.17 18.28 -8.25
N PHE A 17 6.11 18.23 -7.32
CA PHE A 17 5.87 18.00 -5.90
C PHE A 17 6.38 19.19 -5.08
N LEU A 18 5.69 19.48 -3.98
CA LEU A 18 6.04 20.51 -3.02
C LEU A 18 7.09 19.97 -2.07
N GLN A 19 8.15 20.76 -1.89
CA GLN A 19 9.18 20.48 -0.91
C GLN A 19 8.64 20.79 0.49
N ILE A 20 8.88 19.88 1.43
CA ILE A 20 8.64 20.13 2.85
C ILE A 20 9.94 20.57 3.54
N GLU A 21 9.84 21.45 4.53
CA GLU A 21 11.01 22.04 5.20
C GLU A 21 10.83 22.10 6.73
N GLY A 22 11.94 22.33 7.43
CA GLY A 22 11.95 22.49 8.88
C GLY A 22 11.45 21.26 9.63
N ARG A 23 10.69 21.50 10.71
CA ARG A 23 10.25 20.42 11.62
C ARG A 23 9.36 19.37 10.95
N GLU A 24 8.62 19.74 9.90
CA GLU A 24 7.79 18.79 9.16
C GLU A 24 8.65 17.83 8.34
N ALA A 25 9.71 18.34 7.70
CA ALA A 25 10.69 17.50 7.00
C ALA A 25 11.43 16.56 7.95
N ASP A 26 11.80 17.02 9.14
CA ASP A 26 12.49 16.20 10.13
C ASP A 26 11.58 15.08 10.65
N ALA A 27 10.33 15.39 11.03
CA ALA A 27 9.35 14.40 11.46
C ALA A 27 9.04 13.37 10.36
N TRP A 28 8.94 13.81 9.10
CA TRP A 28 8.73 12.90 7.98
C TRP A 28 9.92 11.96 7.78
N ARG A 29 11.16 12.46 7.84
CA ARG A 29 12.35 11.62 7.69
C ARG A 29 12.46 10.58 8.81
N GLU A 30 12.15 10.95 10.04
CA GLU A 30 12.10 10.03 11.18
C GLU A 30 11.09 8.90 10.93
N ARG A 31 9.86 9.28 10.58
CA ARG A 31 8.81 8.33 10.22
C ARG A 31 9.21 7.40 9.06
N ILE A 32 9.84 7.93 8.01
CA ILE A 32 10.31 7.11 6.88
C ILE A 32 11.44 6.17 7.32
N ALA A 33 12.33 6.61 8.22
CA ALA A 33 13.40 5.75 8.74
C ALA A 33 12.84 4.54 9.51
N GLU A 34 11.84 4.76 10.38
CA GLU A 34 11.13 3.68 11.09
C GLU A 34 10.48 2.70 10.12
N MET A 35 9.82 3.21 9.07
CA MET A 35 9.15 2.35 8.10
C MET A 35 10.16 1.58 7.23
N GLN A 36 11.29 2.18 6.88
CA GLN A 36 12.36 1.45 6.21
C GLN A 36 12.93 0.32 7.07
N GLU A 37 13.06 0.51 8.39
CA GLU A 37 13.45 -0.55 9.32
C GLU A 37 12.41 -1.68 9.34
N THR A 38 11.13 -1.32 9.47
CA THR A 38 9.99 -2.25 9.46
C THR A 38 10.01 -3.12 8.20
N TYR A 39 10.20 -2.53 7.02
CA TYR A 39 10.27 -3.26 5.76
C TYR A 39 11.53 -4.11 5.64
N ARG A 40 12.71 -3.58 6.02
CA ARG A 40 13.96 -4.34 5.95
C ARG A 40 13.90 -5.57 6.83
N GLU A 41 13.39 -5.45 8.04
CA GLU A 41 13.27 -6.60 8.95
C GLU A 41 12.18 -7.58 8.50
N GLY A 42 11.05 -7.05 8.05
CA GLY A 42 9.97 -7.84 7.47
C GLY A 42 10.40 -8.70 6.28
N ILE A 43 11.14 -8.13 5.34
CA ILE A 43 11.68 -8.83 4.17
C ILE A 43 12.66 -9.92 4.61
N ARG A 44 13.57 -9.65 5.57
CA ARG A 44 14.48 -10.69 6.10
C ARG A 44 13.70 -11.83 6.73
N LYS A 45 12.66 -11.54 7.51
CA LYS A 45 11.80 -12.56 8.12
C LYS A 45 11.05 -13.37 7.06
N LEU A 46 10.53 -12.72 6.03
CA LEU A 46 9.84 -13.36 4.91
C LEU A 46 10.77 -14.34 4.16
N ASP A 47 11.97 -13.90 3.81
CA ASP A 47 12.96 -14.75 3.12
C ASP A 47 13.47 -15.88 4.03
N LYS A 48 13.65 -15.62 5.34
CA LYS A 48 14.00 -16.67 6.30
C LYS A 48 12.94 -17.78 6.35
N ILE A 49 11.66 -17.40 6.47
CA ILE A 49 10.55 -18.38 6.47
C ILE A 49 10.53 -19.17 5.15
N SER A 50 10.75 -18.49 4.02
CA SER A 50 10.80 -19.11 2.70
C SER A 50 11.93 -20.13 2.58
N GLN A 51 13.13 -19.77 3.04
CA GLN A 51 14.30 -20.64 3.03
C GLN A 51 14.12 -21.84 3.96
N GLU A 52 13.56 -21.64 5.16
CA GLU A 52 13.33 -22.71 6.14
C GLU A 52 12.28 -23.73 5.67
N LYS A 53 11.22 -23.26 4.99
CA LYS A 53 10.13 -24.14 4.52
C LYS A 53 10.39 -24.78 3.15
N PHE A 54 11.00 -24.04 2.24
CA PHE A 54 11.03 -24.40 0.82
C PHE A 54 12.44 -24.37 0.19
N GLY A 55 13.45 -23.90 0.94
CA GLY A 55 14.84 -23.94 0.50
C GLY A 55 15.24 -22.89 -0.54
N THR A 56 14.39 -21.90 -0.84
CA THR A 56 14.68 -20.79 -1.75
C THR A 56 14.07 -19.47 -1.26
N ALA A 57 14.44 -18.36 -1.91
CA ALA A 57 13.94 -17.02 -1.60
C ALA A 57 12.45 -16.87 -1.96
N PHE A 58 11.74 -15.98 -1.26
CA PHE A 58 10.27 -15.82 -1.40
C PHE A 58 9.84 -15.57 -2.86
N LYS A 59 10.57 -14.71 -3.56
CA LYS A 59 10.27 -14.31 -4.95
C LYS A 59 10.36 -15.46 -5.96
N ASP A 60 11.10 -16.51 -5.61
CA ASP A 60 11.36 -17.67 -6.47
C ASP A 60 10.42 -18.85 -6.14
N LEU A 61 9.55 -18.69 -5.14
CA LEU A 61 8.49 -19.63 -4.79
C LEU A 61 7.32 -19.55 -5.78
N ASN A 62 6.57 -20.64 -5.91
CA ASN A 62 5.27 -20.61 -6.60
C ASN A 62 4.19 -19.96 -5.72
N GLU A 63 3.02 -19.69 -6.30
CA GLU A 63 1.92 -18.95 -5.62
C GLU A 63 1.46 -19.63 -4.32
N ASP A 64 1.25 -20.95 -4.33
CA ASP A 64 0.80 -21.70 -3.14
C ASP A 64 1.84 -21.61 -2.01
N GLN A 65 3.12 -21.73 -2.37
CA GLN A 65 4.22 -21.59 -1.41
C GLN A 65 4.33 -20.16 -0.87
N GLN A 66 4.17 -19.14 -1.72
CA GLN A 66 4.15 -17.75 -1.28
C GLN A 66 3.01 -17.50 -0.30
N ASP A 67 1.82 -18.02 -0.58
CA ASP A 67 0.67 -17.92 0.32
C ASP A 67 0.94 -18.57 1.67
N GLU A 68 1.58 -19.73 1.72
CA GLU A 68 1.95 -20.38 2.98
C GLU A 68 2.90 -19.53 3.84
N VAL A 69 3.86 -18.84 3.21
CA VAL A 69 4.77 -17.91 3.90
C VAL A 69 3.98 -16.69 4.39
N LEU A 70 3.08 -16.14 3.58
CA LEU A 70 2.24 -15.00 3.94
C LEU A 70 1.25 -15.31 5.09
N VAL A 71 0.68 -16.52 5.11
CA VAL A 71 -0.13 -17.01 6.24
C VAL A 71 0.72 -17.09 7.51
N THR A 72 1.95 -17.61 7.39
CA THR A 72 2.87 -17.73 8.54
C THR A 72 3.27 -16.36 9.09
N ILE A 73 3.61 -15.40 8.22
CA ILE A 73 4.06 -14.07 8.66
C ILE A 73 2.91 -13.20 9.20
N SER A 74 1.71 -13.33 8.63
CA SER A 74 0.53 -12.57 9.05
C SER A 74 -0.10 -13.11 10.33
N GLY A 75 0.12 -14.39 10.65
CA GLY A 75 -0.58 -15.09 11.74
C GLY A 75 -2.08 -15.23 11.49
N ARG A 76 -2.54 -15.05 10.24
CA ARG A 76 -3.95 -15.10 9.84
C ARG A 76 -4.12 -16.12 8.71
N PRO A 77 -5.25 -16.84 8.66
CA PRO A 77 -5.53 -17.77 7.56
C PRO A 77 -5.70 -17.00 6.24
N LYS A 78 -5.42 -17.68 5.12
CA LYS A 78 -5.68 -17.16 3.78
C LYS A 78 -7.18 -16.84 3.65
N PRO A 79 -7.55 -15.63 3.19
CA PRO A 79 -8.94 -15.28 2.94
C PRO A 79 -9.59 -16.28 1.98
N GLN A 80 -10.85 -16.64 2.27
CA GLN A 80 -11.64 -17.52 1.40
C GLN A 80 -12.52 -16.70 0.45
N PRO A 81 -12.87 -17.23 -0.73
CA PRO A 81 -13.84 -16.58 -1.61
C PRO A 81 -15.16 -16.29 -0.87
N ILE A 82 -15.64 -15.05 -0.96
CA ILE A 82 -16.89 -14.62 -0.34
C ILE A 82 -18.03 -14.85 -1.34
N SER A 83 -19.13 -15.47 -0.88
CA SER A 83 -20.36 -15.52 -1.65
C SER A 83 -21.20 -14.27 -1.40
N LEU A 84 -21.45 -13.48 -2.45
CA LEU A 84 -22.26 -12.25 -2.37
C LEU A 84 -23.75 -12.51 -2.15
N THR A 85 -24.20 -13.77 -2.20
CA THR A 85 -25.60 -14.15 -1.97
C THR A 85 -25.88 -14.57 -0.54
N SER A 86 -24.86 -14.69 0.30
CA SER A 86 -25.01 -15.11 1.69
C SER A 86 -25.44 -13.93 2.56
N THR A 87 -26.56 -14.07 3.26
CA THR A 87 -27.08 -13.08 4.22
C THR A 87 -26.39 -13.17 5.60
N GLU A 88 -25.58 -14.20 5.81
CA GLU A 88 -24.76 -14.38 7.01
C GLU A 88 -23.45 -13.59 6.83
N SER A 89 -23.46 -12.34 7.25
CA SER A 89 -22.30 -11.46 7.17
C SER A 89 -21.39 -11.66 8.39
N GLU A 90 -20.46 -12.62 8.31
CA GLU A 90 -19.28 -12.64 9.20
C GLU A 90 -18.23 -11.57 8.83
N HIS A 91 -18.41 -10.91 7.69
CA HIS A 91 -17.47 -9.95 7.13
C HIS A 91 -17.92 -8.52 7.45
N ALA A 92 -17.36 -7.92 8.50
CA ALA A 92 -17.61 -6.52 8.82
C ALA A 92 -16.90 -5.60 7.82
N THR A 93 -17.65 -4.66 7.22
CA THR A 93 -17.06 -3.53 6.51
C THR A 93 -16.65 -2.47 7.52
N PHE A 94 -15.35 -2.17 7.60
CA PHE A 94 -14.83 -1.08 8.42
C PHE A 94 -14.11 -0.05 7.54
N LEU A 95 -14.12 1.22 7.97
CA LEU A 95 -13.34 2.25 7.31
C LEU A 95 -11.86 1.92 7.46
N GLN A 96 -11.17 1.71 6.36
CA GLN A 96 -9.73 1.52 6.36
C GLN A 96 -9.05 2.82 6.83
N GLY A 97 -8.29 2.74 7.93
CA GLY A 97 -7.47 3.85 8.39
C GLY A 97 -6.37 4.21 7.39
N THR A 98 -5.94 5.47 7.41
CA THR A 98 -4.88 6.01 6.55
C THR A 98 -3.49 5.96 7.18
N PHE A 99 -3.42 5.67 8.48
CA PHE A 99 -2.21 5.68 9.30
C PHE A 99 -1.55 4.30 9.33
N ASP A 100 -0.23 4.25 9.35
CA ASP A 100 0.61 3.05 9.38
C ASP A 100 1.54 3.01 10.62
N GLU A 101 1.47 4.02 11.50
CA GLU A 101 2.34 4.10 12.66
C GLU A 101 2.15 2.88 13.58
N GLY A 102 3.27 2.26 13.96
CA GLY A 102 3.28 1.08 14.84
C GLY A 102 2.73 -0.20 14.20
N MET A 103 2.43 -0.22 12.90
CA MET A 103 2.04 -1.45 12.21
C MET A 103 3.21 -2.44 12.10
N ASP A 104 2.90 -3.72 12.23
CA ASP A 104 3.83 -4.77 11.83
C ASP A 104 4.03 -4.77 10.30
N PHE A 105 5.09 -5.45 9.85
CA PHE A 105 5.44 -5.53 8.44
C PHE A 105 4.29 -6.00 7.53
N PHE A 106 3.56 -7.05 7.90
CA PHE A 106 2.52 -7.59 7.02
C PHE A 106 1.32 -6.63 6.94
N SER A 107 0.93 -6.06 8.07
CA SER A 107 -0.12 -5.04 8.15
C SER A 107 0.23 -3.80 7.32
N ALA A 108 1.46 -3.29 7.44
CA ALA A 108 1.96 -2.17 6.65
C ALA A 108 2.04 -2.52 5.15
N LEU A 109 2.54 -3.70 4.79
CA LEU A 109 2.60 -4.17 3.40
C LEU A 109 1.21 -4.22 2.77
N ALA A 110 0.22 -4.80 3.46
CA ALA A 110 -1.15 -4.89 2.97
C ALA A 110 -1.83 -3.51 2.86
N LEU A 111 -1.57 -2.58 3.80
CA LEU A 111 -2.04 -1.20 3.73
C LEU A 111 -1.43 -0.46 2.53
N HIS A 112 -0.11 -0.46 2.40
CA HIS A 112 0.60 0.28 1.35
C HIS A 112 0.34 -0.29 -0.04
N THR A 113 0.13 -1.61 -0.16
CA THR A 113 -0.28 -2.23 -1.43
C THR A 113 -1.63 -1.69 -1.87
N ARG A 114 -2.62 -1.63 -0.97
CA ARG A 114 -3.94 -1.04 -1.28
C ARG A 114 -3.84 0.44 -1.63
N GLN A 115 -3.05 1.21 -0.88
CA GLN A 115 -2.83 2.63 -1.16
C GLN A 115 -2.18 2.84 -2.52
N GLY A 116 -1.11 2.12 -2.86
CA GLY A 116 -0.47 2.22 -4.19
C GLY A 116 -1.35 1.70 -5.33
N TYR A 117 -2.23 0.75 -5.05
CA TYR A 117 -3.18 0.22 -6.02
C TYR A 117 -4.29 1.24 -6.33
N TYR A 118 -4.79 1.99 -5.34
CA TYR A 118 -5.92 2.92 -5.53
C TYR A 118 -5.56 4.41 -5.52
N SER A 119 -4.30 4.78 -5.28
CA SER A 119 -3.86 6.18 -5.23
C SER A 119 -4.03 6.91 -6.56
N ASP A 120 -3.92 8.24 -6.50
CA ASP A 120 -3.78 9.06 -7.71
C ASP A 120 -2.49 8.66 -8.46
N PRO A 121 -2.54 8.43 -9.79
CA PRO A 121 -1.37 8.02 -10.56
C PRO A 121 -0.17 8.97 -10.48
N VAL A 122 -0.37 10.23 -10.09
CA VAL A 122 0.74 11.19 -9.91
C VAL A 122 1.78 10.69 -8.91
N TYR A 123 1.36 9.88 -7.91
CA TYR A 123 2.25 9.30 -6.90
C TYR A 123 2.99 8.04 -7.39
N GLY A 124 2.82 7.65 -8.66
CA GLY A 124 3.49 6.51 -9.29
C GLY A 124 2.80 5.16 -9.14
N GLY A 125 1.75 5.09 -8.30
CA GLY A 125 0.82 3.96 -8.22
C GLY A 125 -0.24 3.99 -9.32
N ASN A 126 -1.20 3.05 -9.27
CA ASN A 126 -2.44 3.04 -10.08
C ASN A 126 -2.27 3.53 -11.54
N LYS A 127 -1.22 3.06 -12.22
CA LYS A 127 -0.85 3.57 -13.54
C LYS A 127 -2.03 3.51 -14.50
N GLU A 128 -2.23 4.58 -15.28
CA GLU A 128 -3.34 4.69 -16.26
C GLU A 128 -4.74 4.51 -15.63
N ASN A 129 -4.87 4.75 -14.32
CA ASN A 129 -6.11 4.65 -13.57
C ASN A 129 -6.74 3.25 -13.66
N VAL A 130 -5.94 2.20 -13.86
CA VAL A 130 -6.44 0.83 -14.10
C VAL A 130 -7.38 0.38 -12.98
N ASN A 131 -7.03 0.66 -11.74
CA ASN A 131 -7.80 0.15 -10.61
C ASN A 131 -9.04 0.98 -10.31
N TRP A 132 -9.04 2.26 -10.70
CA TRP A 132 -10.24 3.08 -10.73
C TRP A 132 -11.24 2.55 -11.78
N LYS A 133 -10.77 2.19 -12.98
CA LYS A 133 -11.61 1.56 -14.01
C LYS A 133 -12.22 0.24 -13.52
N VAL A 134 -11.45 -0.58 -12.79
CA VAL A 134 -11.94 -1.84 -12.20
C VAL A 134 -13.13 -1.62 -11.28
N ILE A 135 -13.09 -0.57 -10.45
CA ILE A 135 -14.18 -0.26 -9.52
C ILE A 135 -15.26 0.67 -10.11
N GLY A 136 -15.15 1.02 -11.41
CA GLY A 136 -16.07 1.94 -12.07
C GLY A 136 -15.96 3.39 -11.59
N PHE A 137 -14.85 3.76 -10.96
CA PHE A 137 -14.56 5.13 -10.58
C PHE A 137 -13.94 5.87 -11.77
N PRO A 138 -14.58 6.91 -12.32
CA PRO A 138 -14.01 7.65 -13.46
C PRO A 138 -12.75 8.42 -13.06
N GLY A 139 -12.67 8.84 -11.79
CA GLY A 139 -11.59 9.65 -11.27
C GLY A 139 -11.56 11.09 -11.80
N PRO A 140 -10.73 11.93 -11.18
CA PRO A 140 -10.40 13.25 -11.72
C PRO A 140 -9.66 13.13 -13.06
N LYS A 141 -9.86 14.09 -13.99
CA LYS A 141 -9.16 14.12 -15.29
C LYS A 141 -7.79 14.79 -15.17
N SER A 142 -7.63 15.63 -14.16
CA SER A 142 -6.38 16.31 -13.82
C SER A 142 -6.19 16.37 -12.31
N LEU A 143 -4.96 16.61 -11.85
CA LEU A 143 -4.71 16.79 -10.41
C LEU A 143 -5.39 18.06 -9.85
N ALA A 144 -5.61 19.08 -10.67
CA ALA A 144 -6.38 20.25 -10.27
C ALA A 144 -7.83 19.88 -9.94
N ASP A 145 -8.41 18.93 -10.67
CA ASP A 145 -9.75 18.38 -10.39
C ASP A 145 -9.73 17.62 -9.05
N THR A 146 -8.64 16.89 -8.75
CA THR A 146 -8.44 16.20 -7.46
C THR A 146 -8.47 17.19 -6.28
N ASN A 147 -7.86 18.37 -6.43
CA ASN A 147 -7.78 19.38 -5.37
C ASN A 147 -9.07 20.20 -5.21
N SER A 148 -9.83 20.36 -6.28
CA SER A 148 -11.11 21.11 -6.27
C SER A 148 -12.32 20.22 -5.95
N CYS A 149 -12.15 18.89 -5.93
CA CYS A 149 -13.24 17.91 -5.83
C CYS A 149 -14.30 18.05 -6.93
N GLU A 150 -13.94 18.63 -8.08
CA GLU A 150 -14.82 18.76 -9.23
C GLU A 150 -14.71 17.51 -10.11
N PHE A 151 -15.58 16.53 -9.86
CA PHE A 151 -15.66 15.31 -10.68
C PHE A 151 -16.81 15.47 -11.70
N SER A 152 -16.47 15.57 -12.99
CA SER A 152 -17.42 15.72 -14.11
C SER A 152 -18.08 14.41 -14.53
#